data_AF-A0A2V9VZQ7-F1
#
_entry.id   AF-A0A2V9VZQ7-F1
#
_cell.length_a   1.000
_cell.length_b   1.000
_cell.length_c   1.000
_cell.angle_alpha   90.00
_cell.angle_beta   90.00
_cell.angle_gamma   90.00
#
_symmetry.space_group_name_H-M   'P 1'
#
loop_
_entity.id
_entity.type
_entity.pdbx_description
1 polymer ?
#
loop_
_entity_poly.entity_id
_entity_poly.type
_entity_poly.pdbx_seq_one_letter_code
_entity_poly.pdbx_strand_id
1 'polypeptide(L)' 'MPFQRPKRKSYSEDELYEYAVGALARRMRTVAELKRLMRARIEDADSEYGQTLVELVIRRLKDQGYLNDSQYAAYYSSL' A
#
# COMPACT_ATOMS: atom_id res chain seq x y z
N MET A 1 -14.78 4.86 23.28
CA MET A 1 -14.98 3.59 22.55
C MET A 1 -13.66 3.23 21.87
N PRO A 2 -13.07 2.04 22.11
CA PRO A 2 -11.87 1.64 21.38
C PRO A 2 -12.23 1.38 19.91
N PHE A 3 -11.58 2.08 18.98
CA PHE A 3 -11.76 1.84 17.55
C PHE A 3 -11.33 0.41 17.21
N GLN A 4 -12.25 -0.39 16.69
CA GLN A 4 -11.97 -1.77 16.32
C GLN A 4 -10.94 -1.76 15.18
N ARG A 5 -9.74 -2.31 15.45
CA ARG A 5 -8.74 -2.48 14.39
C ARG A 5 -9.35 -3.32 13.29
N PRO A 6 -9.14 -2.96 12.01
CA PRO A 6 -9.62 -3.76 10.90
C PRO A 6 -9.11 -5.20 11.07
N LYS A 7 -10.02 -6.18 10.97
CA LYS A 7 -9.65 -7.60 11.04
C LYS A 7 -8.64 -7.89 9.95
N ARG A 8 -7.51 -8.49 10.33
CA ARG A 8 -6.54 -9.01 9.38
C ARG A 8 -7.19 -10.16 8.60
N LYS A 9 -6.87 -10.28 7.32
CA LYS A 9 -7.40 -11.32 6.44
C LYS A 9 -6.28 -11.86 5.56
N SER A 10 -6.47 -13.05 5.01
CA SER A 10 -5.79 -13.45 3.79
C SER A 10 -6.30 -12.55 2.64
N TYR A 11 -5.36 -11.92 1.95
CA TYR A 11 -5.64 -11.13 0.75
C TYR A 11 -5.08 -11.87 -0.45
N SER A 12 -5.83 -11.90 -1.55
CA SER A 12 -5.23 -12.18 -2.86
C SER A 12 -4.43 -10.98 -3.35
N GLU A 13 -3.60 -11.18 -4.38
CA GLU A 13 -2.87 -10.07 -5.01
C GLU A 13 -3.83 -9.00 -5.53
N ASP A 14 -4.88 -9.40 -6.24
CA ASP A 14 -5.85 -8.47 -6.83
C ASP A 14 -6.65 -7.72 -5.76
N GLU A 15 -7.05 -8.37 -4.67
CA GLU A 15 -7.75 -7.70 -3.58
C GLU A 15 -6.87 -6.65 -2.89
N LEU A 16 -5.58 -6.96 -2.72
CA LEU A 16 -4.63 -6.02 -2.13
C LEU A 16 -4.34 -4.86 -3.08
N TYR A 17 -4.27 -5.14 -4.38
CA TYR A 17 -4.11 -4.15 -5.43
C TYR A 17 -5.29 -3.17 -5.47
N GLU A 18 -6.53 -3.67 -5.52
CA GLU A 18 -7.75 -2.84 -5.49
C GLU A 18 -7.81 -1.96 -4.23
N TYR A 19 -7.44 -2.52 -3.08
CA TYR A 19 -7.33 -1.76 -1.84
C TYR A 19 -6.30 -0.63 -1.95
N ALA A 20 -5.14 -0.90 -2.55
CA ALA A 20 -4.07 0.06 -2.72
C ALA A 20 -4.46 1.20 -3.68
N VAL A 21 -5.10 0.87 -4.81
CA VAL A 21 -5.67 1.86 -5.74
C VAL A 21 -6.68 2.75 -5.02
N GLY A 22 -7.63 2.15 -4.29
CA GLY A 22 -8.60 2.90 -3.50
C GLY A 22 -7.94 3.76 -2.41
N ALA A 23 -6.80 3.37 -1.85
CA ALA A 23 -6.06 4.15 -0.86
C ALA A 23 -5.37 5.37 -1.46
N LEU A 24 -4.88 5.26 -2.70
CA LEU A 24 -4.28 6.35 -3.48
C LEU A 24 -5.34 7.32 -4.00
N ALA A 25 -6.51 6.82 -4.42
CA ALA A 25 -7.63 7.67 -4.85
C ALA A 25 -8.13 8.61 -3.75
N ARG A 26 -8.01 8.20 -2.47
CA ARG A 26 -8.46 8.99 -1.31
C ARG A 26 -7.49 10.12 -0.94
N ARG A 27 -6.18 9.91 -1.12
CA ARG A 27 -5.13 10.87 -0.76
C ARG A 27 -3.83 10.44 -1.43
N MET A 28 -3.01 11.41 -1.81
CA MET A 28 -1.61 11.17 -2.16
C MET A 28 -0.88 10.44 -1.01
N ARG A 29 -0.14 9.39 -1.35
CA ARG A 29 0.64 8.58 -0.40
C ARG A 29 1.98 8.21 -1.01
N THR A 30 2.97 8.03 -0.14
CA THR A 30 4.28 7.47 -0.50
C THR A 30 4.23 5.95 -0.55
N VAL A 31 5.24 5.33 -1.19
CA VAL A 31 5.45 3.88 -1.15
C VAL A 31 5.53 3.36 0.28
N ALA A 32 6.23 4.06 1.18
CA ALA A 32 6.40 3.64 2.57
C ALA A 32 5.06 3.62 3.34
N GLU A 33 4.24 4.64 3.15
CA GLU A 33 2.89 4.68 3.74
C GLU A 33 1.99 3.58 3.20
N LEU A 34 2.06 3.32 1.89
CA LEU A 34 1.25 2.28 1.26
C LEU A 34 1.65 0.88 1.73
N LYS A 35 2.96 0.60 1.80
CA LYS A 35 3.50 -0.64 2.41
C LYS A 35 2.99 -0.81 3.85
N ARG A 36 3.01 0.25 4.66
CA ARG A 36 2.50 0.23 6.04
C ARG A 36 0.99 -0.09 6.10
N LEU A 37 0.20 0.49 5.21
CA LEU A 37 -1.25 0.26 5.15
C LEU A 37 -1.60 -1.17 4.75
N MET A 38 -0.88 -1.76 3.79
CA MET A 38 -1.09 -3.13 3.35
C MET A 38 -0.67 -4.14 4.41
N ARG A 39 0.50 -3.95 5.04
CA ARG A 39 0.96 -4.82 6.14
C ARG A 39 0.02 -4.82 7.34
N ALA A 40 -0.65 -3.70 7.63
CA ALA A 40 -1.64 -3.64 8.71
C ALA A 40 -2.89 -4.50 8.46
N ARG A 41 -3.10 -4.96 7.22
CA ARG A 41 -4.28 -5.72 6.78
C ARG A 41 -4.01 -7.22 6.59
N ILE A 42 -2.79 -7.58 6.21
CA ILE A 42 -2.39 -8.97 5.99
C ILE A 42 -2.21 -9.66 7.34
N GLU A 43 -2.73 -10.88 7.49
CA GLU A 43 -2.60 -11.69 8.70
C GLU A 43 -1.13 -12.04 8.98
N ASP A 44 -0.45 -12.59 7.98
CA ASP A 44 0.97 -12.95 8.00
C ASP A 44 1.84 -11.93 7.26
N ALA A 45 1.75 -10.66 7.66
CA ALA A 45 2.48 -9.58 6.98
C ALA A 45 4.01 -9.74 7.04
N ASP A 46 4.52 -10.40 8.08
CA ASP A 46 5.96 -10.65 8.27
C ASP A 46 6.44 -11.95 7.61
N SER A 47 5.52 -12.79 7.11
CA SER A 47 5.86 -13.97 6.29
C SER A 47 6.47 -13.56 4.96
N GLU A 48 7.36 -14.39 4.41
CA GLU A 48 7.92 -14.21 3.07
C GLU A 48 6.83 -14.04 2.01
N TYR A 49 5.72 -14.77 2.14
CA TYR A 49 4.57 -14.62 1.25
C TYR A 49 3.94 -13.23 1.36
N GLY A 50 3.70 -12.74 2.58
CA GLY A 50 3.10 -11.42 2.81
C GLY A 50 3.99 -10.28 2.34
N GLN A 51 5.31 -10.40 2.53
CA GLN A 51 6.28 -9.44 2.03
C GLN A 51 6.32 -9.43 0.50
N THR A 52 6.36 -10.60 -0.13
CA THR A 52 6.35 -10.76 -1.59
C THR A 52 5.08 -10.17 -2.20
N LEU A 53 3.91 -10.48 -1.63
CA LEU A 53 2.61 -9.97 -2.07
C LEU A 53 2.60 -8.43 -2.08
N VAL A 54 3.10 -7.81 -1.00
CA VAL A 54 3.22 -6.36 -0.88
C VAL A 54 4.13 -5.78 -1.95
N GLU A 55 5.33 -6.35 -2.15
CA GLU A 55 6.27 -5.85 -3.16
C GLU A 55 5.72 -6.00 -4.58
N LEU A 56 5.00 -7.09 -4.88
CA LEU A 56 4.38 -7.34 -6.17
C LEU A 56 3.32 -6.26 -6.48
N VAL A 57 2.43 -5.97 -5.53
CA VAL A 57 1.45 -4.89 -5.67
C VAL A 57 2.11 -3.53 -5.86
N ILE A 58 3.16 -3.21 -5.09
CA ILE A 58 3.91 -1.96 -5.26
C ILE A 58 4.52 -1.85 -6.65
N ARG A 59 5.13 -2.94 -7.15
CA ARG A 59 5.70 -2.98 -8.50
C ARG A 59 4.63 -2.73 -9.56
N ARG A 60 3.51 -3.45 -9.47
CA ARG A 60 2.36 -3.27 -10.37
C ARG A 60 1.83 -1.83 -10.39
N LEU A 61 1.77 -1.17 -9.23
CA LEU A 61 1.36 0.24 -9.13
C LEU A 61 2.37 1.22 -9.74
N LYS A 62 3.67 0.94 -9.59
CA LYS A 62 4.73 1.73 -10.24
C LYS A 62 4.68 1.59 -11.75
N ASP A 63 4.51 0.37 -12.25
CA ASP A 63 4.43 0.07 -13.67
C ASP A 63 3.23 0.77 -14.34
N GLN A 64 2.12 0.93 -13.60
CA GLN A 64 0.94 1.67 -14.06
C GLN A 64 1.01 3.18 -13.81
N GLY A 65 2.10 3.70 -13.25
CA GLY A 65 2.30 5.13 -13.02
C GLY A 65 1.53 5.72 -11.83
N TYR A 66 0.90 4.88 -11.00
CA TYR A 66 0.19 5.35 -9.80
C TYR A 66 1.11 5.85 -8.69
N LEU A 67 2.37 5.40 -8.68
CA LEU A 67 3.38 5.79 -7.71
C LEU A 67 4.57 6.42 -8.42
N ASN A 68 4.80 7.70 -8.13
CA ASN A 68 5.98 8.41 -8.61
C ASN A 68 6.68 9.10 -7.43
N ASP A 69 7.61 8.36 -6.81
CA ASP A 69 8.36 8.82 -5.65
C ASP A 69 9.16 10.11 -5.96
N SER A 70 9.56 10.33 -7.21
CA SER A 70 10.29 11.53 -7.64
C SER A 70 9.41 12.78 -7.67
N GLN A 71 8.17 12.66 -8.15
CA GLN A 71 7.19 13.75 -8.11
C GLN A 71 6.76 14.07 -6.67
N TYR A 72 6.64 13.06 -5.80
CA TYR A 72 6.35 13.29 -4.39
C TYR A 72 7.46 14.07 -3.69
N ALA A 73 8.72 13.69 -3.90
CA ALA A 73 9.86 14.40 -3.32
C ALA A 73 9.91 15.86 -3.79
N ALA A 74 9.71 16.11 -5.09
CA ALA A 74 9.67 17.46 -5.65
C ALA A 74 8.53 18.31 -5.08
N TYR A 75 7.33 17.75 -4.97
CA TYR A 75 6.17 18.44 -4.39
C TYR A 75 6.40 18.80 -2.92
N TYR A 76 6.88 17.85 -2.11
CA TYR A 76 7.12 18.08 -0.68
C TYR A 76 8.23 19.09 -0.43
N SER A 77 9.30 19.10 -1.25
CA SER A 77 10.37 20.11 -1.16
C SER A 77 9.96 21.51 -1.63
N SER A 78 8.83 21.63 -2.34
CA SER A 78 8.29 22.92 -2.80
C SER A 78 7.26 23.56 -1.85
N LEU A 79 6.89 22.85 -0.79
CA LEU A 79 6.00 23.27 0.29
C LEU A 79 6.76 23.99 1.40
#